data_AF-A0A933HJH6-F1
#
_entry.id   AF-A0A933HJH6-F1
#
_cell.length_a   1.000
_cell.length_b   1.000
_cell.length_c   1.000
_cell.angle_alpha   90.00
_cell.angle_beta   90.00
_cell.angle_gamma   90.00
#
_symmetry.space_group_name_H-M   'P 1'
#
loop_
_entity.id
_entity.type
_entity.pdbx_description
1 polymer ?
#
loop_
_entity_poly.entity_id
_entity_poly.type
_entity_poly.pdbx_seq_one_letter_code
_entity_poly.pdbx_strand_id
1 'polypeptide(L)'
;MSSRIKIFDAHPTDVITAPMPLDQALQWVSPHEQSVARRVEIFFMQSAYLKCVAHAASNLAREVGGVLIGETRADPERALPYIVIQDMLPARWVKHSSTHLTFTQDTLVELNTILEDDFPGKRMVGWFHTHPRLGIFLSSYDTWLHTYFFNDPLQVALVIDPHWERGGFFVWQDGLQLDPAQYVGFFELGDYAESSVVQWTNLTPLVSAAPDESKGARQ
;
A
#
# COMPACT_ATOMS: atom_id res chain seq x y z
N MET A 1 -9.00 -22.64 30.77
CA MET A 1 -8.25 -21.37 30.88
C MET A 1 -7.46 -21.23 29.59
N SER A 2 -8.00 -20.49 28.61
CA SER A 2 -7.39 -20.36 27.29
C SER A 2 -6.36 -19.23 27.33
N SER A 3 -5.08 -19.58 27.18
CA SER A 3 -3.99 -18.63 27.09
C SER A 3 -4.14 -17.82 25.81
N ARG A 4 -4.50 -16.55 25.92
CA ARG A 4 -4.35 -15.56 24.84
C ARG A 4 -2.86 -15.31 24.70
N ILE A 5 -2.23 -15.98 23.74
CA ILE A 5 -0.88 -15.62 23.33
C ILE A 5 -0.95 -14.22 22.70
N LYS A 6 -0.39 -13.23 23.39
CA LYS A 6 -0.11 -11.90 22.83
C LYS A 6 1.09 -12.02 21.88
N ILE A 7 0.86 -12.30 20.59
CA ILE A 7 1.93 -12.30 19.55
C ILE A 7 2.09 -10.91 18.89
N PHE A 8 1.22 -9.95 19.22
CA PHE A 8 1.30 -8.58 18.69
C PHE A 8 1.32 -7.58 19.84
N ASP A 9 2.34 -7.63 20.69
CA ASP A 9 2.73 -6.38 21.36
C ASP A 9 3.40 -5.54 20.27
N ALA A 10 2.57 -4.84 19.49
CA ALA A 10 3.02 -3.77 18.62
C ALA A 10 3.96 -2.93 19.47
N HIS A 11 5.26 -2.98 19.17
CA HIS A 11 6.14 -1.96 19.69
C HIS A 11 5.53 -0.66 19.18
N PRO A 12 5.15 0.28 20.07
CA PRO A 12 4.69 1.57 19.61
C PRO A 12 5.91 2.22 18.96
N THR A 13 6.10 1.97 17.66
CA THR A 13 6.92 2.84 16.84
C THR A 13 6.18 4.16 16.88
N ASP A 14 6.77 5.13 17.58
CA ASP A 14 6.16 6.43 17.81
C ASP A 14 5.62 6.99 16.50
N VAL A 15 4.40 7.53 16.52
CA VAL A 15 3.85 8.23 15.36
C VAL A 15 4.76 9.43 15.09
N ILE A 16 5.52 9.36 14.01
CA ILE A 16 6.47 10.41 13.65
C ILE A 16 5.64 11.63 13.20
N THR A 17 5.89 12.76 13.84
CA THR A 17 5.22 14.01 13.46
C THR A 17 6.02 14.70 12.37
N ALA A 18 5.45 14.83 11.18
CA ALA A 18 6.07 15.49 10.03
C ALA A 18 5.02 15.93 9.01
N PRO A 19 5.18 17.09 8.33
CA PRO A 19 4.26 17.51 7.29
C PRO A 19 4.22 16.48 6.15
N MET A 20 3.06 16.32 5.51
CA MET A 20 2.95 15.48 4.32
C MET A 20 3.82 16.07 3.20
N PRO A 21 4.69 15.27 2.54
CA PRO A 21 5.60 15.73 1.49
C PRO A 21 4.88 15.91 0.13
N LEU A 22 3.83 16.73 0.11
CA LEU A 22 2.97 16.92 -1.07
C LEU A 22 3.67 17.65 -2.23
N ASP A 23 4.67 18.46 -1.93
CA ASP A 23 5.48 19.19 -2.92
C ASP A 23 6.46 18.27 -3.68
N GLN A 24 6.79 17.14 -3.08
CA GLN A 24 7.71 16.13 -3.60
C GLN A 24 6.97 14.90 -4.16
N ALA A 25 5.63 14.94 -4.18
CA ALA A 25 4.82 13.79 -4.55
C ALA A 25 3.94 14.06 -5.77
N LEU A 26 3.79 13.04 -6.62
CA LEU A 26 2.78 13.02 -7.67
C LEU A 26 1.56 12.23 -7.19
N GLN A 27 0.40 12.88 -7.12
CA GLN A 27 -0.83 12.18 -6.73
C GLN A 27 -1.37 11.35 -7.90
N TRP A 28 -1.64 10.07 -7.65
CA TRP A 28 -2.36 9.17 -8.53
C TRP A 28 -3.76 8.96 -7.99
N VAL A 29 -4.78 9.22 -8.80
CA VAL A 29 -6.19 9.27 -8.36
C VAL A 29 -6.96 8.08 -8.90
N SER A 30 -7.76 7.44 -8.04
CA SER A 30 -8.66 6.35 -8.40
C SER A 30 -9.99 6.87 -8.96
N PRO A 31 -10.67 6.14 -9.87
CA PRO A 31 -12.05 6.44 -10.23
C PRO A 31 -13.03 6.36 -9.05
N HIS A 32 -12.65 5.74 -7.93
CA HIS A 32 -13.45 5.59 -6.72
C HIS A 32 -13.05 6.58 -5.60
N GLU A 33 -12.17 7.55 -5.88
CA GLU A 33 -11.56 8.43 -4.86
C GLU A 33 -12.61 9.12 -3.95
N GLN A 34 -13.76 9.51 -4.51
CA GLN A 34 -14.81 10.26 -3.83
C GLN A 34 -15.80 9.37 -3.07
N SER A 35 -15.82 8.07 -3.34
CA SER A 35 -16.76 7.13 -2.72
C SER A 35 -16.18 6.43 -1.49
N VAL A 36 -14.88 6.62 -1.21
CA VAL A 36 -14.17 6.01 -0.09
C VAL A 36 -13.82 7.05 0.97
N ALA A 37 -14.32 6.89 2.18
CA ALA A 37 -13.93 7.69 3.34
C ALA A 37 -12.62 7.16 3.92
N ARG A 38 -11.49 7.55 3.32
CA ARG A 38 -10.16 7.06 3.74
C ARG A 38 -9.82 7.49 5.17
N ARG A 39 -9.11 6.62 5.89
CA ARG A 39 -8.56 6.93 7.22
C ARG A 39 -7.07 7.27 7.23
N VAL A 40 -6.39 7.07 6.11
CA VAL A 40 -4.95 7.25 5.96
C VAL A 40 -4.62 7.71 4.55
N GLU A 41 -3.66 8.61 4.41
CA GLU A 41 -3.04 8.93 3.13
C GLU A 41 -1.85 8.01 2.86
N ILE A 42 -1.67 7.61 1.61
CA ILE A 42 -0.66 6.61 1.23
C ILE A 42 0.42 7.30 0.40
N PHE A 43 1.64 7.32 0.92
CA PHE A 43 2.82 7.71 0.15
C PHE A 43 3.62 6.46 -0.22
N PHE A 44 3.91 6.29 -1.50
CA PHE A 44 4.57 5.11 -2.02
C PHE A 44 5.87 5.49 -2.73
N MET A 45 7.01 5.08 -2.16
CA MET A 45 8.31 5.30 -2.79
C MET A 45 8.42 4.54 -4.10
N GLN A 46 9.04 5.17 -5.10
CA GLN A 46 9.25 4.57 -6.42
C GLN A 46 10.04 3.26 -6.34
N SER A 47 11.08 3.21 -5.51
CA SER A 47 11.86 1.98 -5.32
C SER A 47 11.02 0.83 -4.76
N ALA A 48 10.11 1.11 -3.82
CA ALA A 48 9.19 0.14 -3.24
C ALA A 48 8.12 -0.31 -4.25
N TYR A 49 7.59 0.63 -5.05
CA TYR A 49 6.69 0.34 -6.17
C TYR A 49 7.34 -0.63 -7.17
N LEU A 50 8.56 -0.32 -7.61
CA LEU A 50 9.30 -1.13 -8.58
C LEU A 50 9.56 -2.55 -8.03
N LYS A 51 9.89 -2.68 -6.74
CA LYS A 51 10.02 -4.00 -6.09
C LYS A 51 8.70 -4.77 -6.10
N CYS A 52 7.58 -4.13 -5.76
CA CYS A 52 6.26 -4.76 -5.79
C CYS A 52 5.88 -5.22 -7.19
N VAL A 53 6.06 -4.38 -8.21
CA VAL A 53 5.77 -4.73 -9.61
C VAL A 53 6.68 -5.84 -10.11
N ALA A 54 7.98 -5.81 -9.78
CA ALA A 54 8.92 -6.86 -10.16
C ALA A 54 8.54 -8.22 -9.55
N HIS A 55 8.14 -8.24 -8.27
CA HIS A 55 7.66 -9.46 -7.62
C HIS A 55 6.32 -9.92 -8.19
N ALA A 56 5.40 -9.00 -8.47
CA ALA A 56 4.13 -9.31 -9.11
C ALA A 56 4.31 -9.97 -10.49
N ALA A 57 5.30 -9.52 -11.25
CA ALA A 57 5.66 -10.09 -12.55
C ALA A 57 6.40 -11.45 -12.46
N SER A 58 6.90 -11.85 -11.28
CA SER A 58 7.66 -13.09 -11.12
C SER A 58 6.83 -14.35 -11.35
N ASN A 59 5.51 -14.28 -11.20
CA ASN A 59 4.60 -15.38 -11.48
C ASN A 59 3.24 -14.88 -12.00
N LEU A 60 3.03 -14.96 -13.30
CA LEU A 60 1.78 -14.54 -13.95
C LEU A 60 0.70 -15.63 -13.93
N ALA A 61 1.01 -16.83 -13.45
CA ALA A 61 0.10 -17.97 -13.42
C ALA A 61 -0.54 -18.19 -12.04
N ARG A 62 0.03 -17.60 -10.98
CA ARG A 62 -0.44 -17.76 -9.60
C ARG A 62 -0.29 -16.45 -8.84
N GLU A 63 -1.13 -16.29 -7.82
CA GLU A 63 -0.99 -15.18 -6.89
C GLU A 63 0.33 -15.26 -6.13
N VAL A 64 0.97 -14.11 -5.99
CA VAL A 64 2.13 -13.88 -5.14
C VAL A 64 1.86 -12.65 -4.30
N GLY A 65 2.59 -12.47 -3.20
CA GLY A 65 2.45 -11.27 -2.40
C GLY A 65 3.51 -11.17 -1.32
N GLY A 66 3.27 -10.26 -0.38
CA GLY A 66 4.20 -9.88 0.65
C GLY A 66 3.65 -8.79 1.57
N VAL A 67 4.50 -8.32 2.48
CA VAL A 67 4.18 -7.20 3.37
C VAL A 67 4.82 -5.92 2.87
N LEU A 68 4.16 -4.81 3.15
CA LEU A 68 4.64 -3.46 2.85
C LEU A 68 5.30 -2.89 4.10
N ILE A 69 6.54 -2.43 3.96
CA ILE A 69 7.39 -1.94 5.04
C ILE A 69 7.51 -0.43 4.96
N GLY A 70 7.39 0.23 6.11
CA GLY A 70 7.38 1.69 6.13
C GLY A 70 7.21 2.28 7.51
N GLU A 71 6.66 3.49 7.50
CA GLU A 71 6.40 4.28 8.70
C GLU A 71 4.96 4.80 8.70
N THR A 72 4.43 5.01 9.91
CA THR A 72 3.19 5.73 10.14
C THR A 72 3.53 7.11 10.71
N ARG A 73 2.96 8.15 10.11
CA ARG A 73 3.25 9.54 10.45
C ARG A 73 1.96 10.34 10.64
N ALA A 74 2.06 11.44 11.38
CA ALA A 74 1.00 12.42 11.53
C ALA A 74 1.49 13.79 11.07
N ASP A 75 0.66 14.48 10.29
CA ASP A 75 0.88 15.86 9.90
C ASP A 75 0.11 16.78 10.86
N PRO A 76 0.78 17.66 11.64
CA PRO A 76 0.12 18.58 12.57
C PRO A 76 -0.96 19.47 11.93
N GLU A 77 -0.86 19.74 10.63
CA GLU A 77 -1.76 20.64 9.91
C GLU A 77 -2.91 19.89 9.23
N ARG A 78 -2.94 18.55 9.29
CA ARG A 78 -3.95 17.72 8.60
C ARG A 78 -4.65 16.79 9.56
N ALA A 79 -5.92 16.52 9.26
CA ALA A 79 -6.75 15.66 10.09
C ALA A 79 -6.40 14.17 9.94
N LEU A 80 -5.92 13.75 8.77
CA LEU A 80 -5.60 12.35 8.49
C LEU A 80 -4.11 12.07 8.73
N PRO A 81 -3.77 10.94 9.38
CA PRO A 81 -2.41 10.42 9.35
C PRO A 81 -2.05 9.94 7.93
N TYR A 82 -0.76 9.67 7.73
CA TYR A 82 -0.27 9.08 6.49
C TYR A 82 0.74 7.98 6.75
N ILE A 83 0.85 7.06 5.80
CA ILE A 83 1.93 6.07 5.77
C ILE A 83 2.91 6.40 4.67
N VAL A 84 4.18 6.06 4.88
CA VAL A 84 5.20 6.08 3.85
C VAL A 84 5.66 4.65 3.64
N ILE A 85 5.31 4.06 2.49
CA ILE A 85 5.76 2.74 2.07
C ILE A 85 7.13 2.90 1.44
N GLN A 86 8.14 2.30 2.08
CA GLN A 86 9.56 2.46 1.73
C GLN A 86 10.19 1.18 1.20
N ASP A 87 9.63 0.02 1.55
CA ASP A 87 10.10 -1.26 1.04
C ASP A 87 8.98 -2.32 1.07
N MET A 88 9.31 -3.52 0.64
CA MET A 88 8.44 -4.70 0.71
C MET A 88 9.25 -5.95 1.06
N LEU A 89 8.58 -6.92 1.68
CA LEU A 89 9.14 -8.26 1.89
C LEU A 89 8.22 -9.32 1.27
N PRO A 90 8.71 -10.17 0.35
CA PRO A 90 7.90 -11.20 -0.27
C PRO A 90 7.58 -12.33 0.73
N ALA A 91 6.34 -12.81 0.72
CA ALA A 91 5.92 -13.94 1.53
C ALA A 91 6.33 -15.27 0.85
N ARG A 92 7.58 -15.70 1.04
CA ARG A 92 8.21 -16.81 0.29
C ARG A 92 7.69 -18.22 0.64
N TRP A 93 7.11 -18.40 1.83
CA TRP A 93 6.70 -19.72 2.36
C TRP A 93 5.20 -19.89 2.55
N VAL A 94 4.41 -19.22 1.72
CA VAL A 94 2.95 -19.32 1.76
C VAL A 94 2.51 -20.72 1.33
N LYS A 95 1.68 -21.38 2.14
CA LYS A 95 0.99 -22.61 1.73
C LYS A 95 0.05 -22.26 0.57
N HIS A 96 0.50 -22.52 -0.65
CA HIS A 96 -0.31 -22.32 -1.84
C HIS A 96 -1.51 -23.28 -1.81
N SER A 97 -2.69 -22.77 -1.45
CA SER A 97 -3.90 -23.30 -2.06
C SER A 97 -3.91 -22.83 -3.53
N SER A 98 -4.44 -23.62 -4.44
CA SER A 98 -4.35 -23.39 -5.90
C SER A 98 -4.94 -22.06 -6.40
N THR A 99 -5.50 -21.22 -5.52
CA THR A 99 -6.27 -20.03 -5.88
C THR A 99 -6.10 -18.81 -4.97
N HIS A 100 -5.44 -18.92 -3.80
CA HIS A 100 -5.30 -17.78 -2.88
C HIS A 100 -3.95 -17.77 -2.16
N LEU A 101 -3.38 -16.58 -1.96
CA LEU A 101 -2.22 -16.34 -1.10
C LEU A 101 -2.60 -16.40 0.39
N THR A 102 -2.16 -17.42 1.12
CA THR A 102 -2.39 -17.55 2.57
C THR A 102 -1.22 -17.03 3.40
N PHE A 103 -1.38 -15.87 4.05
CA PHE A 103 -0.53 -15.53 5.19
C PHE A 103 -0.88 -16.46 6.36
N THR A 104 0.08 -17.28 6.77
CA THR A 104 -0.03 -18.04 8.02
C THR A 104 0.55 -17.22 9.16
N GLN A 105 0.18 -17.56 10.41
CA GLN A 105 0.80 -16.94 11.58
C GLN A 105 2.33 -17.11 11.55
N ASP A 106 2.82 -18.29 11.15
CA ASP A 106 4.25 -18.58 11.04
C ASP A 106 4.93 -17.68 10.00
N THR A 107 4.27 -17.43 8.87
CA THR A 107 4.74 -16.49 7.83
C THR A 107 4.89 -15.08 8.39
N LEU A 108 3.93 -14.61 9.19
CA LEU A 108 4.00 -13.27 9.77
C LEU A 108 5.05 -13.16 10.87
N VAL A 109 5.29 -14.23 11.63
CA VAL A 109 6.38 -14.27 12.62
C VAL A 109 7.73 -14.16 11.92
N GLU A 110 7.96 -14.96 10.87
CA GLU A 110 9.19 -14.88 10.08
C GLU A 110 9.40 -13.49 9.46
N LEU A 111 8.35 -12.91 8.85
CA LEU A 111 8.42 -11.58 8.28
C LEU A 111 8.67 -10.49 9.34
N ASN A 112 8.15 -10.64 10.55
CA ASN A 112 8.45 -9.73 11.67
C ASN A 112 9.90 -9.86 12.11
N THR A 113 10.45 -11.07 12.20
CA THR A 113 11.88 -11.26 12.53
C THR A 113 12.78 -10.58 11.50
N ILE A 114 12.49 -10.77 10.20
CA ILE A 114 13.25 -10.09 9.13
C ILE A 114 13.11 -8.57 9.23
N LEU A 115 11.89 -8.07 9.50
CA LEU A 115 11.64 -6.64 9.69
C LEU A 115 12.46 -6.06 10.85
N GLU A 116 12.51 -6.75 11.99
CA GLU A 116 13.28 -6.31 13.17
C GLU A 116 14.79 -6.27 12.90
N ASP A 117 15.31 -7.25 12.17
CA ASP A 117 16.74 -7.38 11.87
C ASP A 117 17.20 -6.40 10.77
N ASP A 118 16.46 -6.31 9.67
CA ASP A 118 16.90 -5.63 8.45
C ASP A 118 16.37 -4.18 8.32
N PHE A 119 15.28 -3.84 9.04
CA PHE A 119 14.59 -2.56 8.90
C PHE A 119 14.36 -1.87 10.26
N PRO A 120 15.44 -1.49 10.97
CA PRO A 120 15.34 -0.89 12.29
C PRO A 120 14.50 0.39 12.27
N GLY A 121 13.51 0.46 13.16
CA GLY A 121 12.59 1.59 13.27
C GLY A 121 11.47 1.62 12.22
N LYS A 122 11.35 0.61 11.38
CA LYS A 122 10.22 0.45 10.44
C LYS A 122 9.17 -0.51 10.99
N ARG A 123 8.02 -0.53 10.32
CA ARG A 123 6.91 -1.44 10.63
C ARG A 123 6.21 -1.95 9.37
N MET A 124 5.39 -2.99 9.54
CA MET A 124 4.42 -3.39 8.51
C MET A 124 3.30 -2.35 8.45
N VAL A 125 3.22 -1.62 7.33
CA VAL A 125 2.17 -0.62 7.05
C VAL A 125 1.07 -1.18 6.15
N GLY A 126 1.16 -2.46 5.78
CA GLY A 126 0.16 -3.12 4.98
C GLY A 126 0.70 -4.39 4.34
N TRP A 127 -0.01 -4.86 3.34
CA TRP A 127 0.33 -6.03 2.56
C TRP A 127 -0.04 -5.83 1.11
N PHE A 128 0.49 -6.68 0.24
CA PHE A 128 0.11 -6.72 -1.15
C PHE A 128 0.00 -8.14 -1.67
N HIS A 129 -0.83 -8.32 -2.69
CA HIS A 129 -0.89 -9.55 -3.46
C HIS A 129 -1.28 -9.28 -4.92
N THR A 130 -1.13 -10.30 -5.76
CA THR A 130 -1.49 -10.22 -7.17
C THR A 130 -2.81 -10.89 -7.49
N HIS A 131 -3.50 -10.32 -8.47
CA HIS A 131 -4.71 -10.86 -9.09
C HIS A 131 -4.50 -10.97 -10.61
N PRO A 132 -3.72 -11.95 -11.11
CA PRO A 132 -3.42 -12.02 -12.54
C PRO A 132 -4.69 -12.22 -13.37
N ARG A 133 -5.06 -11.23 -14.20
CA ARG A 133 -6.24 -11.25 -15.09
C ARG A 133 -7.59 -11.23 -14.38
N LEU A 134 -7.63 -10.86 -13.10
CA LEU A 134 -8.89 -10.78 -12.34
C LEU A 134 -9.34 -9.33 -12.12
N GLY A 135 -8.43 -8.35 -12.27
CA GLY A 135 -8.69 -6.96 -11.95
C GLY A 135 -8.46 -6.62 -10.47
N ILE A 136 -8.89 -5.43 -10.08
CA ILE A 136 -8.55 -4.83 -8.78
C ILE A 136 -9.78 -4.86 -7.86
N PHE A 137 -9.80 -5.82 -6.95
CA PHE A 137 -10.82 -6.01 -5.90
C PHE A 137 -10.23 -6.88 -4.78
N LEU A 138 -10.85 -6.88 -3.62
CA LEU A 138 -10.59 -7.85 -2.56
C LEU A 138 -11.62 -8.97 -2.61
N SER A 139 -11.17 -10.22 -2.65
CA SER A 139 -12.06 -11.37 -2.46
C SER A 139 -12.57 -11.42 -1.01
N SER A 140 -13.56 -12.29 -0.76
CA SER A 140 -14.01 -12.57 0.62
C SER A 140 -12.87 -13.10 1.49
N TYR A 141 -11.93 -13.84 0.90
CA TYR A 141 -10.76 -14.33 1.61
C TYR A 141 -9.78 -13.20 1.93
N ASP A 142 -9.54 -12.27 1.00
CA ASP A 142 -8.64 -11.13 1.21
C ASP A 142 -9.18 -10.18 2.28
N THR A 143 -10.51 -9.98 2.28
CA THR A 143 -11.18 -9.18 3.31
C THR A 143 -11.06 -9.83 4.69
N TRP A 144 -11.23 -11.15 4.78
CA TRP A 144 -11.00 -11.89 6.03
C TRP A 144 -9.54 -11.77 6.48
N LEU A 145 -8.59 -11.94 5.56
CA LEU A 145 -7.16 -11.88 5.83
C LEU A 145 -6.76 -10.50 6.35
N HIS A 146 -7.19 -9.43 5.67
CA HIS A 146 -6.94 -8.06 6.09
C HIS A 146 -7.55 -7.77 7.46
N THR A 147 -8.80 -8.19 7.68
CA THR A 147 -9.49 -8.02 8.98
C THR A 147 -8.81 -8.77 10.12
N TYR A 148 -8.23 -9.93 9.86
CA TYR A 148 -7.67 -10.78 10.91
C TYR A 148 -6.21 -10.45 11.23
N PHE A 149 -5.38 -10.24 10.19
CA PHE A 149 -3.93 -10.08 10.34
C PHE A 149 -3.44 -8.63 10.20
N PHE A 150 -4.21 -7.75 9.55
CA PHE A 150 -3.85 -6.35 9.28
C PHE A 150 -4.93 -5.39 9.81
N ASN A 151 -5.29 -5.56 11.08
CA ASN A 151 -6.43 -4.91 11.71
C ASN A 151 -6.15 -3.51 12.30
N ASP A 152 -4.92 -3.00 12.13
CA ASP A 152 -4.62 -1.61 12.43
C ASP A 152 -5.33 -0.72 11.39
N PRO A 153 -6.13 0.28 11.80
CA PRO A 153 -6.88 1.15 10.88
C PRO A 153 -6.00 1.91 9.87
N LEU A 154 -4.69 1.97 10.07
CA LEU A 154 -3.73 2.62 9.19
C LEU A 154 -3.01 1.64 8.25
N GLN A 155 -3.21 0.34 8.44
CA GLN A 155 -2.69 -0.67 7.52
C GLN A 155 -3.55 -0.77 6.27
N VAL A 156 -2.90 -1.00 5.13
CA VAL A 156 -3.55 -1.02 3.81
C VAL A 156 -3.36 -2.38 3.12
N ALA A 157 -4.21 -2.66 2.13
CA ALA A 157 -4.03 -3.79 1.22
C ALA A 157 -3.80 -3.27 -0.20
N LEU A 158 -2.75 -3.71 -0.87
CA LEU A 158 -2.47 -3.39 -2.26
C LEU A 158 -2.75 -4.59 -3.15
N VAL A 159 -3.64 -4.43 -4.13
CA VAL A 159 -3.87 -5.44 -5.16
C VAL A 159 -3.20 -4.99 -6.44
N ILE A 160 -2.45 -5.90 -7.08
CA ILE A 160 -1.78 -5.66 -8.36
C ILE A 160 -2.27 -6.69 -9.38
N ASP A 161 -2.76 -6.23 -10.53
CA ASP A 161 -2.94 -7.11 -11.70
C ASP A 161 -1.76 -6.88 -12.65
N PRO A 162 -0.75 -7.78 -12.65
CA PRO A 162 0.43 -7.63 -13.50
C PRO A 162 0.13 -7.87 -14.98
N HIS A 163 -1.03 -8.44 -15.34
CA HIS A 163 -1.36 -8.69 -16.74
C HIS A 163 -1.91 -7.45 -17.43
N TRP A 164 -2.73 -6.68 -16.74
CA TRP A 164 -3.32 -5.44 -17.27
C TRP A 164 -2.61 -4.18 -16.79
N GLU A 165 -1.51 -4.34 -16.06
CA GLU A 165 -0.76 -3.25 -15.44
C GLU A 165 -1.72 -2.36 -14.65
N ARG A 166 -2.41 -2.96 -13.66
CA ARG A 166 -3.34 -2.25 -12.79
C ARG A 166 -2.95 -2.42 -11.34
N GLY A 167 -3.31 -1.45 -10.52
CA GLY A 167 -3.14 -1.54 -9.08
C GLY A 167 -4.11 -0.64 -8.33
N GLY A 168 -4.31 -0.94 -7.05
CA GLY A 168 -5.15 -0.12 -6.19
C GLY A 168 -5.00 -0.49 -4.73
N PHE A 169 -5.05 0.53 -3.89
CA PHE A 169 -5.00 0.36 -2.44
C PHE A 169 -6.41 0.26 -1.86
N PHE A 170 -6.60 -0.62 -0.91
CA PHE A 170 -7.80 -0.72 -0.09
C PHE A 170 -7.44 -0.29 1.33
N VAL A 171 -8.30 0.55 1.89
CA VAL A 171 -8.09 1.18 3.19
C VAL A 171 -9.30 0.95 4.07
N TRP A 172 -9.07 0.90 5.38
CA TRP A 172 -10.14 0.99 6.35
C TRP A 172 -10.88 2.33 6.20
N GLN A 173 -12.20 2.26 6.28
CA GLN A 173 -13.11 3.39 6.29
C GLN A 173 -13.71 3.63 7.69
N ASP A 174 -14.53 4.67 7.81
CA ASP A 174 -15.27 4.95 9.03
C ASP A 174 -16.04 3.71 9.52
N GLY A 175 -16.03 3.50 10.85
CA GLY A 175 -16.60 2.30 11.45
C GLY A 175 -15.79 1.02 11.22
N LEU A 176 -14.54 1.10 10.74
CA LEU A 176 -13.68 -0.04 10.40
C LEU A 176 -14.31 -0.95 9.35
N GLN A 177 -14.92 -0.32 8.35
CA GLN A 177 -15.46 -1.00 7.18
C GLN A 177 -14.39 -1.08 6.08
N LEU A 178 -14.45 -2.14 5.29
CA LEU A 178 -13.63 -2.33 4.11
C LEU A 178 -14.56 -2.51 2.92
N ASP A 179 -14.42 -1.69 1.88
CA ASP A 179 -15.16 -1.88 0.63
C ASP A 179 -14.29 -2.72 -0.32
N PRO A 180 -14.66 -3.96 -0.64
CA PRO A 180 -13.84 -4.84 -1.44
C PRO A 180 -13.77 -4.44 -2.93
N ALA A 181 -14.61 -3.51 -3.39
CA ALA A 181 -14.68 -3.12 -4.80
C ALA A 181 -14.13 -1.71 -5.06
N GLN A 182 -13.85 -0.92 -4.02
CA GLN A 182 -13.45 0.48 -4.15
C GLN A 182 -12.04 0.70 -3.62
N TYR A 183 -11.08 0.69 -4.54
CA TYR A 183 -9.70 1.05 -4.24
C TYR A 183 -9.48 2.57 -4.33
N VAL A 184 -8.49 3.08 -3.61
CA VAL A 184 -8.06 4.48 -3.62
C VAL A 184 -6.73 4.65 -4.36
N GLY A 185 -6.45 5.89 -4.73
CA GLY A 185 -5.16 6.34 -5.22
C GLY A 185 -4.08 6.42 -4.15
N PHE A 186 -2.96 7.05 -4.48
CA PHE A 186 -1.81 7.25 -3.60
C PHE A 186 -0.95 8.43 -4.08
N PHE A 187 0.02 8.82 -3.27
CA PHE A 187 1.05 9.80 -3.58
C PHE A 187 2.35 9.07 -3.92
N GLU A 188 2.83 9.16 -5.16
CA GLU A 188 4.13 8.64 -5.57
C GLU A 188 5.24 9.56 -5.06
N LEU A 189 6.21 9.02 -4.31
CA LEU A 189 7.39 9.75 -3.85
C LEU A 189 8.63 9.37 -4.63
N GLY A 190 9.28 10.38 -5.23
CA GLY A 190 10.51 10.21 -5.98
C GLY A 190 11.71 9.89 -5.09
N ASP A 191 12.19 8.65 -5.15
CA ASP A 191 13.44 8.20 -4.53
C ASP A 191 14.35 7.41 -5.49
N TYR A 192 13.92 7.25 -6.75
CA TYR A 192 14.62 6.43 -7.74
C TYR A 192 14.86 7.16 -9.07
N ALA A 193 13.84 7.82 -9.62
CA ALA A 193 13.89 8.54 -10.88
C ALA A 193 13.25 9.94 -10.75
N GLU A 194 13.69 10.87 -11.60
CA GLU A 194 13.15 12.24 -11.65
C GLU A 194 11.70 12.30 -12.15
N SER A 195 11.29 11.34 -12.97
CA SER A 195 9.94 11.22 -13.50
C SER A 195 9.18 10.07 -12.84
N SER A 196 7.86 10.08 -12.97
CA SER A 196 7.03 8.96 -12.51
C SER A 196 7.49 7.62 -13.11
N VAL A 197 7.49 6.59 -12.28
CA VAL A 197 7.74 5.19 -12.69
C VAL A 197 6.46 4.35 -12.71
N VAL A 198 5.33 4.93 -12.31
CA VAL A 198 4.06 4.22 -12.18
C VAL A 198 3.45 3.99 -13.55
N GLN A 199 3.13 2.73 -13.84
CA GLN A 199 2.59 2.27 -15.12
C GLN A 199 1.12 1.83 -15.03
N TRP A 200 0.45 2.09 -13.91
CA TRP A 200 -0.90 1.56 -13.70
C TRP A 200 -1.96 2.28 -14.56
N THR A 201 -2.67 1.50 -15.37
CA THR A 201 -3.61 1.99 -16.40
C THR A 201 -4.98 2.40 -15.86
N ASN A 202 -5.28 2.06 -14.61
CA ASN A 202 -6.57 2.33 -13.96
C ASN A 202 -6.55 3.54 -13.01
N LEU A 203 -5.41 4.23 -12.88
CA LEU A 203 -5.26 5.44 -12.09
C LEU A 203 -4.83 6.61 -12.98
N THR A 204 -5.18 7.83 -12.58
CA THR A 204 -4.83 9.05 -13.33
C THR A 204 -3.89 9.92 -12.50
N PRO A 205 -2.71 10.32 -13.01
CA PRO A 205 -1.84 11.24 -12.31
C PRO A 205 -2.45 12.64 -12.33
N LEU A 206 -2.51 13.29 -11.17
CA LEU A 206 -2.91 14.69 -11.04
C LEU A 206 -1.70 15.58 -11.31
N VAL A 207 -1.43 15.83 -12.58
CA VAL A 207 -0.40 16.80 -12.98
C VAL A 207 -1.00 18.19 -12.81
N SER A 208 -0.45 18.98 -11.88
CA SER A 208 -0.76 20.41 -11.83
C SER A 208 -0.38 21.02 -13.17
N ALA A 209 -1.34 21.58 -13.91
CA ALA A 209 -1.05 22.31 -15.12
C ALA A 209 -0.10 23.46 -14.75
N ALA A 210 1.14 23.44 -15.26
CA ALA A 210 2.00 24.60 -15.19
C ALA A 210 1.22 25.81 -15.78
N PRO A 211 1.30 27.00 -15.19
CA PRO A 211 0.72 28.17 -15.81
C PRO A 211 1.34 28.34 -17.20
N ASP A 212 0.48 28.39 -18.21
CA ASP A 212 0.85 28.60 -19.60
C ASP A 212 1.60 29.94 -19.74
N GLU A 213 2.94 29.89 -19.79
CA GLU A 213 3.79 31.06 -20.03
C GLU A 213 3.62 31.64 -21.46
N SER A 214 2.67 31.16 -22.27
CA SER A 214 2.43 31.69 -23.61
C SER A 214 1.51 32.93 -23.70
N LYS A 215 1.06 33.50 -22.56
CA LYS A 215 0.31 34.77 -22.54
C LYS A 215 1.03 35.90 -21.80
N GLY A 216 2.26 36.18 -22.21
CA GLY A 216 3.07 37.28 -21.69
C GLY A 216 3.86 38.04 -22.75
N ALA A 217 3.39 38.10 -24.01
CA ALA A 217 3.99 38.96 -25.01
C ALA A 217 2.95 39.45 -26.02
N ARG A 218 2.38 40.62 -25.77
CA ARG A 218 2.02 41.60 -26.80
C ARG A 218 1.90 42.97 -26.14
N GLN A 219 2.79 43.85 -26.59
CA GLN A 219 2.80 45.29 -26.39
C GLN A 219 1.53 45.92 -26.96
#